data_AF-R7Z122-F1
#
_entry.id   AF-R7Z122-F1
#
_cell.length_a   1.000
_cell.length_b   1.000
_cell.length_c   1.000
_cell.angle_alpha   90.00
_cell.angle_beta   90.00
_cell.angle_gamma   90.00
#
_symmetry.space_group_name_H-M   'P 1'
#
loop_
_entity.id
_entity.type
_entity.pdbx_description
1 polymer ?
#
loop_
_entity_poly.entity_id
_entity_poly.type
_entity_poly.pdbx_seq_one_letter_code
_entity_poly.pdbx_strand_id
1 'polypeptide(L)'
;MKVISLLLFLSASLTAASPLKPRQDRGSYTVPGLGSRKQAVTSAGGTSLDLAVAMLETDGMTTDYAYGDNKSGDSANFGIFKQNWGMLRECASRFRGQSNYDYNNGNVLNWDLNADVTARRECQNYYGYDKWFAGHRNGASGLSNPNTQDITNYKTAVQWIQSQIDSDSRFRTDDTRFWVDVPAI
;
A
#
# COMPACT_ATOMS: atom_id res chain seq x y z
N MET A 1 -27.17 51.15 -57.58
CA MET A 1 -26.45 50.87 -56.32
C MET A 1 -26.65 49.40 -55.97
N LYS A 2 -25.62 48.56 -56.10
CA LYS A 2 -25.63 47.14 -55.73
C LYS A 2 -24.83 46.99 -54.43
N VAL A 3 -25.49 46.64 -53.34
CA VAL A 3 -24.83 46.32 -52.07
C VAL A 3 -24.55 44.82 -52.07
N ILE A 4 -23.28 44.44 -52.07
CA ILE A 4 -22.83 43.05 -51.95
C ILE A 4 -22.65 42.78 -50.45
N SER A 5 -23.51 41.93 -49.88
CA SER A 5 -23.38 41.45 -48.51
C SER A 5 -22.33 40.33 -48.47
N LEU A 6 -21.21 40.61 -47.82
CA LEU A 6 -20.14 39.62 -47.57
C LEU A 6 -20.45 38.90 -46.25
N LEU A 7 -20.87 37.64 -46.32
CA LEU A 7 -20.99 36.75 -45.17
C LEU A 7 -19.61 36.18 -44.83
N LEU A 8 -19.02 36.65 -43.73
CA LEU A 8 -17.85 36.03 -43.11
C LEU A 8 -18.30 34.79 -42.33
N PHE A 9 -17.93 33.61 -42.79
CA PHE A 9 -18.04 32.38 -41.99
C PHE A 9 -16.81 32.26 -41.08
N LEU A 10 -17.01 32.44 -39.78
CA LEU A 10 -15.99 32.19 -38.76
C LEU A 10 -16.03 30.69 -38.41
N SER A 11 -15.12 29.90 -38.97
CA SER A 11 -14.93 28.50 -38.62
C SER A 11 -14.19 28.40 -37.29
N ALA A 12 -14.92 28.11 -36.22
CA ALA A 12 -14.33 27.74 -34.94
C ALA A 12 -13.81 26.29 -35.01
N SER A 13 -12.50 26.12 -35.04
CA SER A 13 -11.85 24.80 -34.94
C SER A 13 -11.99 24.28 -33.50
N LEU A 14 -12.90 23.34 -33.26
CA LEU A 14 -12.89 22.53 -32.04
C LEU A 14 -11.67 21.59 -32.10
N THR A 15 -10.63 21.87 -31.33
CA THR A 15 -9.58 20.90 -31.06
C THR A 15 -10.14 19.83 -30.13
N ALA A 16 -10.34 18.61 -30.65
CA ALA A 16 -10.66 17.46 -29.82
C ALA A 16 -9.49 17.23 -28.85
N ALA A 17 -9.76 17.28 -27.54
CA ALA A 17 -8.78 16.90 -26.53
C ALA A 17 -8.37 15.45 -26.76
N SER A 18 -7.06 15.19 -26.91
CA SER A 18 -6.54 13.83 -27.00
C SER A 18 -7.02 13.00 -25.81
N PRO A 19 -7.51 11.77 -26.01
CA PRO A 19 -7.90 10.92 -24.90
C PRO A 19 -6.68 10.71 -24.00
N LEU A 20 -6.84 11.03 -22.71
CA LEU A 20 -5.81 10.78 -21.70
C LEU A 20 -5.53 9.28 -21.67
N LYS A 21 -4.30 8.89 -21.98
CA LYS A 21 -3.88 7.49 -21.84
C LYS A 21 -3.88 7.13 -20.35
N PRO A 22 -4.46 5.99 -19.95
CA PRO A 22 -4.29 5.47 -18.60
C PRO A 22 -2.80 5.36 -18.26
N ARG A 23 -2.43 5.78 -17.05
CA ARG A 23 -1.06 5.63 -16.57
C ARG A 23 -0.77 4.13 -16.43
N GLN A 24 0.32 3.64 -17.01
CA GLN A 24 0.60 2.19 -17.08
C GLN A 24 1.23 1.62 -15.79
N ASP A 25 1.61 2.46 -14.84
CA ASP A 25 2.26 2.07 -13.58
C ASP A 25 1.28 1.87 -12.42
N ARG A 26 -0.03 1.93 -12.68
CA ARG A 26 -1.08 1.79 -11.67
C ARG A 26 -2.42 1.45 -12.31
N GLY A 27 -3.34 0.91 -11.53
CA GLY A 27 -4.67 0.62 -12.03
C GLY A 27 -5.55 -0.08 -11.02
N SER A 28 -6.56 -0.79 -11.54
CA SER A 28 -7.40 -1.66 -10.73
C SER A 28 -7.85 -2.90 -11.50
N TYR A 29 -8.17 -3.96 -10.78
CA TYR A 29 -8.80 -5.18 -11.29
C TYR A 29 -9.53 -5.90 -10.16
N THR A 30 -10.38 -6.86 -10.51
CA THR A 30 -11.15 -7.65 -9.54
C THR A 30 -10.34 -8.83 -9.01
N VAL A 31 -10.29 -8.98 -7.69
CA VAL A 31 -9.75 -10.16 -7.00
C VAL A 31 -10.91 -10.82 -6.23
N PRO A 32 -11.43 -11.97 -6.70
CA PRO A 32 -12.57 -12.63 -6.06
C PRO A 32 -12.36 -12.87 -4.56
N GLY A 33 -13.30 -12.41 -3.73
CA GLY A 33 -13.26 -12.58 -2.28
C GLY A 33 -12.46 -11.52 -1.52
N LEU A 34 -11.78 -10.60 -2.21
CA LEU A 34 -11.02 -9.51 -1.58
C LEU A 34 -11.92 -8.59 -0.74
N GLY A 35 -13.18 -8.39 -1.12
CA GLY A 35 -14.15 -7.60 -0.37
C GLY A 35 -14.41 -8.14 1.02
N SER A 36 -14.58 -9.46 1.14
CA SER A 36 -14.68 -10.14 2.44
C SER A 36 -13.38 -10.02 3.24
N ARG A 37 -12.23 -10.10 2.56
CA ARG A 37 -10.92 -9.96 3.21
C ARG A 37 -10.69 -8.55 3.75
N LYS A 38 -11.03 -7.50 3.00
CA LYS A 38 -10.99 -6.10 3.46
C LYS A 38 -11.83 -5.91 4.72
N GLN A 39 -13.02 -6.49 4.75
CA GLN A 39 -13.90 -6.45 5.92
C GLN A 39 -13.31 -7.18 7.13
N ALA A 40 -12.60 -8.29 6.92
CA ALA A 40 -11.88 -8.96 8.01
C ALA A 40 -10.77 -8.07 8.59
N VAL A 41 -10.01 -7.38 7.73
CA VAL A 41 -8.95 -6.44 8.16
C VAL A 41 -9.54 -5.27 8.94
N THR A 42 -10.63 -4.66 8.47
CA THR A 42 -11.27 -3.55 9.19
C THR A 42 -11.94 -4.01 10.49
N SER A 43 -12.50 -5.22 10.53
CA SER A 43 -13.04 -5.83 11.76
C SER A 43 -11.96 -6.12 12.80
N ALA A 44 -10.72 -6.40 12.36
CA ALA A 44 -9.54 -6.50 13.22
C ALA A 44 -8.97 -5.13 13.67
N GLY A 45 -9.66 -4.03 13.35
CA GLY A 45 -9.25 -2.67 13.71
C GLY A 45 -8.40 -1.95 12.67
N GLY A 46 -8.33 -2.47 11.44
CA GLY A 46 -7.63 -1.83 10.33
C GLY A 46 -8.38 -0.62 9.75
N THR A 47 -7.62 0.32 9.21
CA THR A 47 -8.05 1.56 8.57
C THR A 47 -7.90 1.47 7.05
N SER A 48 -8.30 2.52 6.31
CA SER A 48 -8.03 2.59 4.86
C SER A 48 -6.53 2.59 4.54
N LEU A 49 -5.69 3.12 5.42
CA LEU A 49 -4.24 3.04 5.28
C LEU A 49 -3.75 1.59 5.41
N ASP A 50 -4.27 0.82 6.38
CA ASP A 50 -3.89 -0.58 6.56
C ASP A 50 -4.31 -1.40 5.32
N LEU A 51 -5.53 -1.18 4.81
CA LEU A 51 -5.96 -1.78 3.55
C LEU A 51 -5.02 -1.41 2.40
N ALA A 52 -4.62 -0.14 2.28
CA ALA A 52 -3.75 0.31 1.20
C ALA A 52 -2.34 -0.31 1.26
N VAL A 53 -1.76 -0.43 2.46
CA VAL A 53 -0.47 -1.11 2.66
C VAL A 53 -0.61 -2.59 2.26
N ALA A 54 -1.57 -3.33 2.84
CA ALA A 54 -1.75 -4.75 2.55
C ALA A 54 -2.05 -5.02 1.06
N MET A 55 -2.81 -4.12 0.42
CA MET A 55 -3.15 -4.21 -1.00
C MET A 55 -1.93 -4.02 -1.90
N LEU A 56 -0.96 -3.20 -1.49
CA LEU A 56 0.29 -3.04 -2.23
C LEU A 56 1.18 -4.28 -2.10
N GLU A 57 1.19 -4.92 -0.93
CA GLU A 57 2.09 -6.04 -0.62
C GLU A 57 1.68 -7.37 -1.29
N THR A 58 0.37 -7.63 -1.39
CA THR A 58 -0.16 -8.84 -2.04
C THR A 58 -1.51 -8.58 -2.71
N ASP A 59 -1.84 -9.41 -3.70
CA ASP A 59 -3.11 -9.31 -4.43
C ASP A 59 -4.33 -9.57 -3.55
N GLY A 60 -4.24 -10.60 -2.71
CA GLY A 60 -5.35 -11.06 -1.86
C GLY A 60 -5.31 -10.55 -0.42
N MET A 61 -4.34 -9.71 -0.02
CA MET A 61 -4.06 -9.42 1.40
C MET A 61 -3.86 -10.70 2.22
N THR A 62 -3.07 -11.63 1.67
CA THR A 62 -2.81 -12.98 2.18
C THR A 62 -1.36 -13.14 2.63
N THR A 63 -1.06 -14.28 3.25
CA THR A 63 0.28 -14.63 3.77
C THR A 63 0.80 -15.94 3.19
N ASP A 64 0.32 -16.30 2.00
CA ASP A 64 0.71 -17.50 1.23
C ASP A 64 1.95 -17.28 0.35
N TYR A 65 2.60 -16.13 0.50
CA TYR A 65 3.93 -15.89 -0.06
C TYR A 65 4.98 -16.78 0.62
N ALA A 66 6.14 -16.95 -0.02
CA ALA A 66 7.22 -17.78 0.53
C ALA A 66 7.58 -17.37 1.97
N TYR A 67 7.85 -18.33 2.85
CA TYR A 67 8.08 -18.05 4.26
C TYR A 67 9.14 -16.96 4.48
N GLY A 68 8.82 -15.96 5.30
CA GLY A 68 9.69 -14.81 5.55
C GLY A 68 9.96 -13.94 4.31
N ASP A 69 9.21 -14.10 3.22
CA ASP A 69 9.48 -13.54 1.89
C ASP A 69 10.89 -13.92 1.37
N ASN A 70 11.31 -15.17 1.65
CA ASN A 70 12.66 -15.69 1.40
C ASN A 70 13.78 -14.93 2.14
N LYS A 71 13.45 -14.18 3.19
CA LYS A 71 14.38 -13.46 4.04
C LYS A 71 14.43 -14.08 5.44
N SER A 72 15.50 -13.79 6.18
CA SER A 72 15.73 -14.28 7.54
C SER A 72 16.20 -13.15 8.47
N GLY A 73 16.15 -13.40 9.77
CA GLY A 73 16.50 -12.40 10.77
C GLY A 73 15.63 -11.15 10.66
N ASP A 74 16.22 -9.98 10.89
CA ASP A 74 15.56 -8.68 10.89
C ASP A 74 14.89 -8.33 9.55
N SER A 75 15.28 -8.98 8.46
CA SER A 75 14.68 -8.79 7.14
C SER A 75 13.48 -9.71 6.87
N ALA A 76 13.24 -10.74 7.69
CA ALA A 76 12.13 -11.68 7.48
C ALA A 76 10.78 -10.95 7.56
N ASN A 77 9.91 -11.20 6.57
CA ASN A 77 8.62 -10.53 6.46
C ASN A 77 7.44 -11.41 6.91
N PHE A 78 6.56 -10.86 7.75
CA PHE A 78 5.39 -11.55 8.30
C PHE A 78 4.10 -10.75 8.15
N GLY A 79 2.96 -11.46 8.12
CA GLY A 79 1.65 -10.86 8.04
C GLY A 79 1.30 -10.31 6.66
N ILE A 80 0.08 -9.79 6.52
CA ILE A 80 -0.45 -9.27 5.25
C ILE A 80 0.26 -8.00 4.79
N PHE A 81 0.92 -7.32 5.72
CA PHE A 81 1.68 -6.10 5.44
C PHE A 81 3.15 -6.41 5.12
N LYS A 82 3.60 -7.67 5.16
CA LYS A 82 5.01 -8.05 5.04
C LYS A 82 5.92 -7.27 6.01
N GLN A 83 5.51 -7.12 7.27
CA GLN A 83 6.28 -6.40 8.28
C GLN A 83 7.62 -7.09 8.53
N ASN A 84 8.73 -6.36 8.47
CA ASN A 84 10.05 -6.93 8.74
C ASN A 84 10.28 -7.12 10.25
N TRP A 85 10.97 -8.21 10.61
CA TRP A 85 11.26 -8.55 12.01
C TRP A 85 12.02 -7.45 12.77
N GLY A 86 12.95 -6.77 12.09
CA GLY A 86 13.77 -5.72 12.68
C GLY A 86 12.94 -4.55 13.21
N MET A 87 11.83 -4.21 12.56
CA MET A 87 10.85 -3.29 13.14
C MET A 87 10.04 -3.96 14.24
N LEU A 88 9.43 -5.12 13.97
CA LEU A 88 8.53 -5.80 14.90
C LEU A 88 9.13 -5.95 16.30
N ARG A 89 10.39 -6.41 16.40
CA ARG A 89 11.07 -6.63 17.68
C ARG A 89 11.48 -5.36 18.44
N GLU A 90 11.31 -4.19 17.84
CA GLU A 90 11.59 -2.90 18.47
C GLU A 90 10.30 -2.21 18.95
N CYS A 91 9.19 -2.36 18.21
CA CYS A 91 7.98 -1.57 18.44
C CYS A 91 6.72 -2.37 18.80
N ALA A 92 6.56 -3.59 18.31
CA ALA A 92 5.36 -4.36 18.59
C ALA A 92 5.46 -4.96 20.00
N SER A 93 4.46 -4.71 20.86
CA SER A 93 4.46 -5.10 22.27
C SER A 93 4.69 -6.60 22.47
N ARG A 94 4.17 -7.42 21.55
CA ARG A 94 4.34 -8.87 21.52
C ARG A 94 5.78 -9.35 21.32
N PHE A 95 6.61 -8.56 20.63
CA PHE A 95 7.96 -8.95 20.19
C PHE A 95 9.07 -8.06 20.76
N ARG A 96 8.71 -6.95 21.40
CA ARG A 96 9.67 -5.94 21.85
C ARG A 96 10.77 -6.53 22.74
N GLY A 97 12.02 -6.34 22.34
CA GLY A 97 13.20 -6.80 23.06
C GLY A 97 13.65 -8.21 22.73
N GLN A 98 12.97 -8.91 21.81
CA GLN A 98 13.46 -10.18 21.27
C GLN A 98 14.67 -9.95 20.34
N SER A 99 15.45 -11.01 20.12
CA SER A 99 16.67 -10.93 19.31
C SER A 99 16.38 -11.09 17.81
N ASN A 100 17.36 -10.75 16.98
CA ASN A 100 17.35 -11.03 15.54
C ASN A 100 17.14 -12.53 15.22
N TYR A 101 17.64 -13.43 16.07
CA TYR A 101 17.51 -14.89 15.86
C TYR A 101 16.11 -15.43 16.16
N ASP A 102 15.31 -14.67 16.91
CA ASP A 102 13.95 -15.04 17.28
C ASP A 102 12.91 -14.73 16.18
N TYR A 103 13.35 -14.38 14.97
CA TYR A 103 12.46 -13.92 13.89
C TYR A 103 11.31 -14.89 13.56
N ASN A 104 11.49 -16.18 13.78
CA ASN A 104 10.43 -17.17 13.59
C ASN A 104 9.21 -16.94 14.50
N ASN A 105 9.36 -16.22 15.61
CA ASN A 105 8.24 -15.83 16.47
C ASN A 105 7.26 -14.88 15.74
N GLY A 106 7.72 -14.16 14.71
CA GLY A 106 6.88 -13.36 13.84
C GLY A 106 5.86 -14.16 13.03
N ASN A 107 6.06 -15.48 12.85
CA ASN A 107 5.15 -16.35 12.08
C ASN A 107 3.71 -16.37 12.63
N VAL A 108 3.50 -16.02 13.90
CA VAL A 108 2.14 -15.89 14.46
C VAL A 108 1.29 -14.88 13.68
N LEU A 109 1.89 -13.84 13.09
CA LEU A 109 1.16 -12.82 12.32
C LEU A 109 0.61 -13.38 10.99
N ASN A 110 1.14 -14.51 10.51
CA ASN A 110 0.61 -15.19 9.31
C ASN A 110 -0.73 -15.88 9.57
N TRP A 111 -1.09 -16.10 10.83
CA TRP A 111 -2.29 -16.86 11.21
C TRP A 111 -3.24 -16.06 12.12
N ASP A 112 -2.74 -15.02 12.79
CA ASP A 112 -3.50 -14.14 13.68
C ASP A 112 -3.58 -12.72 13.10
N LEU A 113 -4.67 -12.45 12.38
CA LEU A 113 -4.92 -11.15 11.75
C LEU A 113 -5.03 -10.01 12.77
N ASN A 114 -5.57 -10.27 13.96
CA ASN A 114 -5.69 -9.23 15.00
C ASN A 114 -4.30 -8.85 15.52
N ALA A 115 -3.43 -9.84 15.75
CA ALA A 115 -2.06 -9.58 16.15
C ALA A 115 -1.28 -8.82 15.06
N ASP A 116 -1.48 -9.16 13.77
CA ASP A 116 -0.83 -8.50 12.64
C ASP A 116 -1.21 -7.02 12.53
N VAL A 117 -2.52 -6.72 12.50
CA VAL A 117 -3.05 -5.35 12.46
C VAL A 117 -2.59 -4.54 13.69
N THR A 118 -2.59 -5.16 14.88
CA THR A 118 -2.13 -4.51 16.11
C THR A 118 -0.64 -4.16 16.03
N ALA A 119 0.21 -5.11 15.64
CA ALA A 119 1.65 -4.89 15.52
C ALA A 119 1.98 -3.77 14.53
N ARG A 120 1.30 -3.72 13.37
CA ARG A 120 1.53 -2.64 12.38
C ARG A 120 1.22 -1.26 12.93
N ARG A 121 0.11 -1.14 13.67
CA ARG A 121 -0.31 0.11 14.31
C ARG A 121 0.61 0.51 15.45
N GLU A 122 1.01 -0.42 16.31
CA GLU A 122 2.00 -0.16 17.37
C GLU A 122 3.31 0.35 16.78
N CYS A 123 3.77 -0.27 15.70
CA CYS A 123 4.99 0.13 15.01
C CYS A 123 4.89 1.49 14.33
N GLN A 124 3.76 1.80 13.70
CA GLN A 124 3.56 3.14 13.15
C GLN A 124 3.49 4.21 14.26
N ASN A 125 2.85 3.91 15.39
CA ASN A 125 2.79 4.82 16.53
C ASN A 125 4.17 5.05 17.16
N TYR A 126 5.00 4.00 17.27
CA TYR A 126 6.33 4.08 17.83
C TYR A 126 7.28 4.92 16.98
N TYR A 127 7.35 4.67 15.68
CA TYR A 127 8.26 5.38 14.78
C TYR A 127 7.71 6.73 14.29
N GLY A 128 6.39 6.89 14.29
CA GLY A 128 5.71 7.95 13.54
C GLY A 128 5.58 7.61 12.06
N TYR A 129 4.64 8.30 11.38
CA TYR A 129 4.22 7.97 10.01
C TYR A 129 5.39 7.85 9.02
N ASP A 130 6.25 8.87 8.91
CA ASP A 130 7.31 8.90 7.90
C ASP A 130 8.44 7.89 8.18
N LYS A 131 8.89 7.79 9.44
CA LYS A 131 9.92 6.81 9.80
C LYS A 131 9.41 5.38 9.73
N TRP A 132 8.12 5.16 10.00
CA TRP A 132 7.53 3.84 9.81
C TRP A 132 7.61 3.41 8.34
N PHE A 133 7.23 4.29 7.39
CA PHE A 133 7.37 3.98 5.97
C PHE A 133 8.81 3.68 5.57
N ALA A 134 9.76 4.45 6.11
CA ALA A 134 11.18 4.25 5.85
C ALA A 134 11.68 2.90 6.36
N GLY A 135 11.39 2.56 7.61
CA GLY A 135 11.77 1.27 8.20
C GLY A 135 11.02 0.10 7.58
N HIS A 136 9.75 0.29 7.22
CA HIS A 136 8.92 -0.75 6.62
C HIS A 136 9.47 -1.12 5.25
N ARG A 137 9.80 -0.10 4.46
CA ARG A 137 10.37 -0.27 3.13
C ARG A 137 11.77 -0.84 3.17
N ASN A 138 12.69 -0.29 3.98
CA ASN A 138 14.12 -0.61 3.86
C ASN A 138 14.83 -0.87 5.20
N GLY A 139 14.10 -1.37 6.20
CA GLY A 139 14.64 -1.79 7.49
C GLY A 139 15.51 -0.73 8.18
N ALA A 140 16.58 -1.16 8.82
CA ALA A 140 17.52 -0.28 9.53
C ALA A 140 18.15 0.79 8.62
N SER A 141 18.41 0.48 7.36
CA SER A 141 18.95 1.42 6.36
C SER A 141 17.94 2.52 6.01
N GLY A 142 16.66 2.17 5.94
CA GLY A 142 15.59 3.16 5.77
C GLY A 142 15.43 4.04 7.01
N LEU A 143 15.50 3.46 8.21
CA LEU A 143 15.43 4.24 9.46
C LEU A 143 16.57 5.25 9.59
N SER A 144 17.77 4.92 9.10
CA SER A 144 18.92 5.83 9.10
C SER A 144 18.86 6.88 7.99
N ASN A 145 18.24 6.57 6.85
CA ASN A 145 18.03 7.49 5.73
C ASN A 145 16.59 7.46 5.22
N PRO A 146 15.65 8.17 5.88
CA PRO A 146 14.21 8.01 5.63
C PRO A 146 13.69 8.71 4.37
N ASN A 147 14.51 9.54 3.73
CA ASN A 147 14.08 10.44 2.65
C ASN A 147 14.61 10.00 1.27
N THR A 148 14.89 8.71 1.07
CA THR A 148 15.28 8.22 -0.25
C THR A 148 14.11 8.29 -1.23
N GLN A 149 14.45 8.33 -2.53
CA GLN A 149 13.44 8.30 -3.58
C GLN A 149 12.61 7.00 -3.56
N ASP A 150 13.24 5.86 -3.24
CA ASP A 150 12.57 4.57 -3.12
C ASP A 150 11.49 4.57 -2.02
N ILE A 151 11.85 5.07 -0.82
CA ILE A 151 10.91 5.21 0.30
C ILE A 151 9.76 6.16 -0.07
N THR A 152 10.08 7.26 -0.77
CA THR A 152 9.08 8.22 -1.25
C THR A 152 8.14 7.60 -2.27
N ASN A 153 8.66 6.80 -3.21
CA ASN A 153 7.87 6.10 -4.22
C ASN A 153 6.91 5.10 -3.56
N TYR A 154 7.41 4.28 -2.62
CA TYR A 154 6.57 3.34 -1.87
C TYR A 154 5.48 4.07 -1.07
N LYS A 155 5.84 5.12 -0.32
CA LYS A 155 4.89 5.91 0.48
C LYS A 155 3.80 6.55 -0.37
N THR A 156 4.17 7.15 -1.50
CA THR A 156 3.21 7.80 -2.41
C THR A 156 2.35 6.79 -3.17
N ALA A 157 2.86 5.57 -3.44
CA ALA A 157 2.06 4.47 -3.98
C ALA A 157 0.96 4.04 -2.99
N VAL A 158 1.30 3.84 -1.71
CA VAL A 158 0.31 3.53 -0.67
C VAL A 158 -0.71 4.65 -0.51
N GLN A 159 -0.27 5.91 -0.49
CA GLN A 159 -1.18 7.07 -0.40
C GLN A 159 -2.12 7.15 -1.62
N TRP A 160 -1.64 6.82 -2.82
CA TRP A 160 -2.48 6.77 -4.01
C TRP A 160 -3.55 5.68 -3.87
N ILE A 161 -3.17 4.45 -3.47
CA ILE A 161 -4.12 3.35 -3.23
C ILE A 161 -5.14 3.75 -2.16
N GLN A 162 -4.69 4.33 -1.04
CA GLN A 162 -5.55 4.82 0.02
C GLN A 162 -6.58 5.82 -0.50
N SER A 163 -6.15 6.80 -1.31
CA SER A 163 -7.08 7.77 -1.90
C SER A 163 -8.12 7.14 -2.83
N GLN A 164 -7.79 6.02 -3.50
CA GLN A 164 -8.78 5.29 -4.30
C GLN A 164 -9.80 4.60 -3.39
N ILE A 165 -9.34 3.93 -2.33
CA ILE A 165 -10.21 3.29 -1.33
C ILE A 165 -11.15 4.31 -0.66
N ASP A 166 -10.64 5.52 -0.38
CA ASP A 166 -11.40 6.58 0.29
C ASP A 166 -12.28 7.39 -0.67
N SER A 167 -12.13 7.23 -1.99
CA SER A 167 -12.93 7.93 -3.00
C SER A 167 -14.39 7.46 -3.07
N ASP A 168 -14.64 6.20 -2.70
CA ASP A 168 -15.98 5.61 -2.66
C ASP A 168 -16.02 4.49 -1.62
N SER A 169 -16.97 4.59 -0.69
CA SER A 169 -17.16 3.62 0.39
C SER A 169 -17.26 2.17 -0.08
N ARG A 170 -17.75 1.91 -1.31
CA ARG A 170 -17.85 0.55 -1.88
C ARG A 170 -16.49 -0.14 -1.95
N PHE A 171 -15.40 0.61 -2.15
CA PHE A 171 -14.06 0.06 -2.33
C PHE A 171 -13.47 -0.52 -1.05
N ARG A 172 -14.10 -0.27 0.11
CA ARG A 172 -13.76 -0.92 1.38
C ARG A 172 -14.37 -2.31 1.52
N THR A 173 -15.35 -2.66 0.67
CA THR A 173 -16.15 -3.89 0.82
C THR A 173 -16.25 -4.73 -0.45
N ASP A 174 -15.91 -4.18 -1.61
CA ASP A 174 -15.93 -4.89 -2.89
C ASP A 174 -14.61 -5.62 -3.20
N ASP A 175 -14.60 -6.34 -4.31
CA ASP A 175 -13.46 -7.13 -4.78
C ASP A 175 -12.44 -6.32 -5.61
N THR A 176 -12.57 -4.99 -5.66
CA THR A 176 -11.66 -4.14 -6.46
C THR A 176 -10.31 -4.02 -5.76
N ARG A 177 -9.24 -4.49 -6.41
CA ARG A 177 -7.86 -4.19 -6.02
C ARG A 177 -7.37 -2.97 -6.79
N PHE A 178 -6.78 -2.01 -6.09
CA PHE A 178 -5.95 -0.96 -6.68
C PHE A 178 -4.48 -1.31 -6.53
N TRP A 179 -3.67 -1.00 -7.53
CA TRP A 179 -2.25 -1.35 -7.54
C TRP A 179 -1.40 -0.22 -8.11
N VAL A 180 -0.14 -0.21 -7.71
CA VAL A 180 0.92 0.63 -8.28
C VAL A 180 2.15 -0.26 -8.45
N ASP A 181 2.84 -0.15 -9.57
CA ASP A 181 4.11 -0.84 -9.80
C ASP A 181 5.20 -0.20 -8.94
N VAL A 182 5.65 -0.95 -7.94
CA VAL A 182 6.77 -0.59 -7.06
C VAL A 182 7.74 -1.77 -7.06
N PRO A 183 8.98 -1.59 -7.55
CA PRO A 183 9.96 -2.67 -7.58
C PRO A 183 10.18 -3.30 -6.20
N ALA A 184 10.34 -4.62 -6.14
CA ALA A 184 10.71 -5.31 -4.91
C ALA A 184 12.16 -5.01 -4.50
N ILE A 185 12.47 -5.15 -3.21
CA ILE A 185 13.83 -5.09 -2.64
C ILE A 185 14.14 -6.28 -1.74
#